data_AF-A0A3D9RSI1-F1
#
_entry.id   AF-A0A3D9RSI1-F1
#
_cell.length_a   1.000
_cell.length_b   1.000
_cell.length_c   1.000
_cell.angle_alpha   90.00
_cell.angle_beta   90.00
_cell.angle_gamma   90.00
#
_symmetry.space_group_name_H-M   'P 1'
#
loop_
_entity.id
_entity.type
_entity.pdbx_description
1 polymer ?
#
loop_
_entity_poly.entity_id
_entity_poly.type
_entity_poly.pdbx_seq_one_letter_code
_entity_poly.pdbx_strand_id
1 'polypeptide(L)'
;MRRAIFPGSFDPITLGHVDIINRALPLFDEIIIAIGINADKKYMFSLKERVNFIKENYKNEPKIKVLTYTGLTTDFCEKVNVDFILRGLRNPADFEFEKAIAQTNRKLSGIETVFLLTSADTAFISSSIVRDVFRHGGDITKFVPKSVSKK
;
A
#
# COMPACT_ATOMS: atom_id res chain seq x y z
N MET A 1 -6.30 5.46 -20.16
CA MET A 1 -6.81 5.45 -18.78
C MET A 1 -5.62 5.31 -17.86
N ARG A 2 -5.36 6.27 -16.98
CA ARG A 2 -4.22 6.26 -16.05
C ARG A 2 -4.55 5.33 -14.89
N ARG A 3 -3.99 4.13 -14.91
CA ARG A 3 -4.21 3.12 -13.86
C ARG A 3 -2.94 2.86 -13.10
N ALA A 4 -3.02 2.84 -11.79
CA ALA A 4 -1.89 2.52 -10.93
C ALA A 4 -2.18 1.30 -10.07
N ILE A 5 -1.16 0.53 -9.74
CA ILE A 5 -1.20 -0.30 -8.53
C ILE A 5 -0.53 0.42 -7.37
N PHE A 6 -1.07 0.25 -6.16
CA PHE A 6 -0.42 0.59 -4.91
C PHE A 6 -0.06 -0.72 -4.20
N PRO A 7 1.15 -1.28 -4.43
CA PRO A 7 1.52 -2.57 -3.88
C PRO A 7 1.96 -2.45 -2.41
N GLY A 8 1.66 -3.47 -1.61
CA GLY A 8 2.09 -3.53 -0.22
C GLY A 8 1.64 -4.80 0.49
N SER A 9 2.17 -5.02 1.69
CA SER A 9 1.66 -6.08 2.57
C SER A 9 0.39 -5.68 3.30
N PHE A 10 0.25 -4.38 3.62
CA PHE A 10 -0.90 -3.81 4.35
C PHE A 10 -1.27 -4.60 5.61
N ASP A 11 -0.28 -4.82 6.48
CA ASP A 11 -0.40 -5.65 7.68
C ASP A 11 -0.21 -4.84 8.98
N PRO A 12 -1.15 -3.97 9.38
CA PRO A 12 -2.37 -3.59 8.67
C PRO A 12 -2.13 -2.39 7.72
N ILE A 13 -3.14 -2.00 6.95
CA ILE A 13 -3.19 -0.66 6.34
C ILE A 13 -3.19 0.40 7.45
N THR A 14 -2.54 1.54 7.21
CA THR A 14 -2.36 2.63 8.19
C THR A 14 -2.84 3.96 7.63
N LEU A 15 -2.97 4.99 8.46
CA LEU A 15 -3.32 6.34 7.99
C LEU A 15 -2.29 6.92 7.01
N GLY A 16 -1.01 6.56 7.13
CA GLY A 16 0.01 6.93 6.15
C GLY A 16 -0.21 6.31 4.77
N HIS A 17 -0.69 5.05 4.71
CA HIS A 17 -1.10 4.46 3.43
C HIS A 17 -2.34 5.15 2.84
N VAL A 18 -3.31 5.47 3.70
CA VAL A 18 -4.56 6.14 3.31
C VAL A 18 -4.29 7.54 2.75
N ASP A 19 -3.37 8.30 3.36
CA ASP A 19 -2.94 9.62 2.86
C ASP A 19 -2.45 9.54 1.40
N ILE A 20 -1.54 8.61 1.12
CA ILE A 20 -0.98 8.43 -0.23
C ILE A 20 -2.05 8.04 -1.24
N ILE A 21 -2.90 7.07 -0.90
CA ILE A 21 -3.98 6.61 -1.79
C ILE A 21 -4.93 7.78 -2.10
N ASN A 22 -5.40 8.49 -1.07
CA ASN A 22 -6.34 9.60 -1.23
C ASN A 22 -5.77 10.74 -2.07
N ARG A 23 -4.49 11.09 -1.87
CA ARG A 23 -3.81 12.12 -2.66
C ARG A 23 -3.54 11.68 -4.11
N ALA A 24 -3.54 10.38 -4.39
CA ALA A 24 -3.39 9.85 -5.73
C ALA A 24 -4.72 9.70 -6.49
N LEU A 25 -5.88 9.63 -5.82
CA LEU A 25 -7.21 9.56 -6.46
C LEU A 25 -7.50 10.63 -7.55
N PRO A 26 -7.03 11.89 -7.43
CA PRO A 26 -7.18 12.87 -8.52
C PRO A 26 -6.19 12.66 -9.68
N LEU A 27 -5.11 11.90 -9.50
CA LEU A 27 -4.06 11.68 -10.49
C LEU A 27 -4.36 10.50 -11.42
N PHE A 28 -5.13 9.52 -10.91
CA PHE A 28 -5.44 8.27 -11.61
C PHE A 28 -6.94 8.09 -11.81
N ASP A 29 -7.27 7.38 -12.88
CA ASP A 29 -8.65 7.00 -13.19
C ASP A 29 -9.06 5.75 -12.39
N GLU A 30 -8.09 4.88 -12.05
CA GLU A 30 -8.26 3.70 -11.19
C GLU A 30 -6.98 3.44 -10.38
N ILE A 31 -7.12 3.09 -9.11
CA ILE A 31 -6.03 2.62 -8.25
C ILE A 31 -6.37 1.22 -7.73
N ILE A 32 -5.49 0.28 -8.03
CA ILE A 32 -5.56 -1.09 -7.53
C ILE A 32 -4.65 -1.22 -6.31
N ILE A 33 -5.23 -1.32 -5.12
CA ILE A 33 -4.49 -1.65 -3.91
C ILE A 33 -4.13 -3.14 -3.97
N ALA A 34 -2.86 -3.44 -4.25
CA ALA A 34 -2.37 -4.77 -4.57
C ALA A 34 -1.66 -5.40 -3.37
N ILE A 35 -2.30 -6.38 -2.74
CA ILE A 35 -1.77 -7.04 -1.55
C ILE A 35 -0.85 -8.19 -1.97
N GLY A 36 0.45 -8.02 -1.74
CA GLY A 36 1.44 -9.06 -1.99
C GLY A 36 1.38 -10.17 -0.94
N ILE A 37 1.37 -11.42 -1.40
CA ILE A 37 1.43 -12.62 -0.57
C ILE A 37 2.87 -13.17 -0.64
N ASN A 38 3.58 -13.10 0.48
CA ASN A 38 4.90 -13.68 0.65
C ASN A 38 4.84 -14.77 1.71
N ALA A 39 5.11 -16.02 1.32
CA ALA A 39 5.02 -17.18 2.20
C ALA A 39 6.08 -17.18 3.33
N ASP A 40 7.20 -16.50 3.13
CA ASP A 40 8.29 -16.42 4.10
C ASP A 40 8.04 -15.37 5.19
N LYS A 41 7.04 -14.49 4.99
CA LYS A 41 6.69 -13.44 5.96
C LYS A 41 5.60 -13.90 6.93
N LYS A 42 5.88 -13.75 8.23
CA LYS A 42 4.86 -13.86 9.28
C LYS A 42 4.06 -12.55 9.35
N TYR A 43 2.81 -12.60 8.89
CA TYR A 43 1.84 -11.50 9.02
C TYR A 43 1.13 -11.55 10.36
N MET A 44 0.81 -10.38 10.93
CA MET A 44 -0.04 -10.29 12.13
C MET A 44 -1.50 -10.57 11.80
N PHE A 45 -1.99 -10.02 10.69
CA PHE A 45 -3.35 -10.18 10.22
C PHE A 45 -3.37 -11.15 9.04
N SER A 46 -4.37 -12.02 9.04
CA SER A 46 -4.62 -12.95 7.94
C SER A 46 -4.84 -12.18 6.63
N LEU A 47 -4.60 -12.83 5.49
CA LEU A 47 -4.86 -12.22 4.19
C LEU A 47 -6.31 -11.72 4.07
N LYS A 48 -7.27 -12.52 4.56
CA LYS A 48 -8.70 -12.15 4.56
C LYS A 48 -8.95 -10.86 5.33
N GLU A 49 -8.34 -10.71 6.51
CA GLU A 49 -8.48 -9.49 7.31
C GLU A 49 -7.85 -8.29 6.62
N ARG A 50 -6.63 -8.44 6.08
CA ARG A 50 -5.95 -7.35 5.36
C ARG A 50 -6.77 -6.88 4.15
N VAL A 51 -7.34 -7.80 3.37
CA VAL A 51 -8.27 -7.46 2.28
C VAL A 51 -9.50 -6.73 2.81
N ASN A 52 -10.12 -7.24 3.87
CA ASN A 52 -11.35 -6.66 4.43
C ASN A 52 -11.13 -5.26 4.99
N PHE A 53 -10.01 -5.01 5.69
CA PHE A 53 -9.68 -3.68 6.21
C PHE A 53 -9.65 -2.61 5.11
N ILE A 54 -9.09 -2.97 3.94
CA ILE A 54 -8.97 -2.06 2.81
C ILE A 54 -10.33 -1.90 2.11
N LYS A 55 -11.03 -3.01 1.86
CA LYS A 55 -12.37 -2.98 1.25
C LYS A 55 -13.35 -2.15 2.07
N GLU A 56 -13.40 -2.33 3.38
CA GLU A 56 -14.28 -1.55 4.26
C GLU A 56 -13.89 -0.06 4.31
N ASN A 57 -12.59 0.27 4.23
CA ASN A 57 -12.15 1.66 4.20
C ASN A 57 -12.59 2.38 2.91
N TYR A 58 -12.57 1.68 1.78
CA TYR A 58 -12.84 2.25 0.46
C TYR A 58 -14.14 1.77 -0.18
N LYS A 59 -15.09 1.26 0.62
CA LYS A 59 -16.33 0.64 0.11
C LYS A 59 -17.19 1.54 -0.79
N ASN A 60 -17.06 2.85 -0.65
CA ASN A 60 -17.82 3.85 -1.39
C ASN A 60 -16.96 4.58 -2.44
N GLU A 61 -15.72 4.15 -2.69
CA GLU A 61 -14.81 4.78 -3.64
C GLU A 61 -14.71 3.92 -4.92
N PRO A 62 -15.42 4.29 -6.01
CA PRO A 62 -15.48 3.47 -7.22
C PRO A 62 -14.14 3.37 -7.98
N LYS A 63 -13.19 4.29 -7.75
CA LYS A 63 -11.88 4.23 -8.38
C LYS A 63 -10.93 3.22 -7.73
N ILE A 64 -11.30 2.66 -6.57
CA ILE A 64 -10.44 1.75 -5.82
C ILE A 64 -10.84 0.30 -6.06
N LYS A 65 -9.86 -0.51 -6.44
CA LYS A 65 -9.97 -1.98 -6.45
C LYS A 65 -8.99 -2.59 -5.46
N VAL A 66 -9.37 -3.70 -4.85
CA VAL A 66 -8.50 -4.45 -3.92
C VAL A 66 -8.26 -5.83 -4.51
N LEU A 67 -7.00 -6.10 -4.87
CA LEU A 67 -6.58 -7.37 -5.45
C LEU A 67 -5.39 -7.95 -4.66
N THR A 68 -5.17 -9.24 -4.81
CA THR A 68 -4.05 -9.96 -4.18
C THR A 68 -3.20 -10.61 -5.26
N TYR A 69 -1.90 -10.73 -5.02
CA TYR A 69 -0.99 -11.39 -5.95
C TYR A 69 0.17 -12.10 -5.27
N THR A 70 0.78 -13.01 -6.01
CA THR A 70 2.02 -13.72 -5.70
C THR A 70 3.01 -13.50 -6.85
N GLY A 71 4.31 -13.62 -6.59
CA GLY A 71 5.34 -13.44 -7.62
C GLY A 71 5.74 -11.97 -7.79
N LEU A 72 6.29 -11.64 -8.97
CA LEU A 72 6.80 -10.30 -9.26
C LEU A 72 5.67 -9.29 -9.41
N THR A 73 5.88 -8.11 -8.82
CA THR A 73 4.93 -6.98 -8.93
C THR A 73 4.75 -6.54 -10.39
N THR A 74 5.82 -6.56 -11.19
CA THR A 74 5.81 -6.21 -12.61
C THR A 74 4.92 -7.14 -13.44
N ASP A 75 5.04 -8.45 -13.23
CA ASP A 75 4.20 -9.45 -13.92
C ASP A 75 2.72 -9.27 -13.55
N PHE A 76 2.45 -8.94 -12.28
CA PHE A 76 1.10 -8.61 -11.86
C PHE A 76 0.58 -7.36 -12.57
N CYS A 77 1.42 -6.33 -12.75
CA CYS A 77 1.03 -5.13 -13.47
C CYS A 77 0.65 -5.41 -14.92
N GLU A 78 1.43 -6.25 -15.61
CA GLU A 78 1.13 -6.69 -16.98
C GLU A 78 -0.20 -7.45 -17.02
N LYS A 79 -0.39 -8.40 -16.09
CA LYS A 79 -1.63 -9.19 -15.98
C LYS A 79 -2.88 -8.33 -15.79
N VAL A 80 -2.79 -7.26 -15.02
CA VAL A 80 -3.92 -6.34 -14.79
C VAL A 80 -3.92 -5.14 -15.71
N ASN A 81 -2.99 -5.05 -16.66
CA ASN A 81 -2.83 -3.97 -17.64
C ASN A 81 -2.78 -2.55 -17.00
N VAL A 82 -1.80 -2.33 -16.13
CA VAL A 82 -1.54 -1.01 -15.50
C VAL A 82 -0.18 -0.47 -15.90
N ASP A 83 -0.10 0.86 -16.04
CA ASP A 83 1.10 1.55 -16.52
C ASP A 83 1.97 2.11 -15.39
N PHE A 84 1.42 2.17 -14.16
CA PHE A 84 2.06 2.86 -13.04
C PHE A 84 2.09 2.02 -11.76
N ILE A 85 3.20 2.12 -11.04
CA ILE A 85 3.32 1.73 -9.64
C ILE A 85 3.31 3.01 -8.79
N LEU A 86 2.37 3.12 -7.85
CA LEU A 86 2.34 4.20 -6.86
C LEU A 86 3.10 3.77 -5.60
N ARG A 87 3.94 4.65 -5.06
CA ARG A 87 4.66 4.44 -3.78
C ARG A 87 4.66 5.71 -2.93
N GLY A 88 4.62 5.52 -1.61
CA GLY A 88 4.80 6.59 -0.63
C GLY A 88 6.23 6.61 -0.10
N LEU A 89 6.79 7.81 0.10
CA LEU A 89 8.13 8.00 0.69
C LEU A 89 8.02 8.80 1.98
N ARG A 90 8.56 8.27 3.09
CA ARG A 90 8.50 8.94 4.40
C ARG A 90 9.76 9.70 4.77
N ASN A 91 10.91 9.22 4.27
CA ASN A 91 12.21 9.75 4.64
C ASN A 91 13.25 9.42 3.54
N PRO A 92 14.48 9.96 3.62
CA PRO A 92 15.52 9.69 2.63
C PRO A 92 15.90 8.21 2.49
N ALA A 93 15.81 7.41 3.55
CA ALA A 93 16.13 5.98 3.49
C ALA A 93 15.11 5.19 2.65
N ASP A 94 13.82 5.52 2.76
CA ASP A 94 12.78 4.97 1.88
C ASP A 94 13.10 5.30 0.41
N PHE A 95 13.54 6.53 0.12
CA PHE A 95 13.85 6.95 -1.25
C PHE A 95 14.97 6.13 -1.87
N GLU A 96 16.10 5.95 -1.18
CA GLU A 96 17.22 5.18 -1.74
C GLU A 96 16.83 3.72 -2.04
N PHE A 97 16.07 3.10 -1.13
CA PHE A 97 15.60 1.74 -1.33
C PHE A 97 14.59 1.64 -2.49
N GLU A 98 13.58 2.50 -2.50
CA GLU A 98 12.51 2.48 -3.50
C GLU A 98 12.98 2.92 -4.89
N LYS A 99 13.95 3.84 -4.98
CA LYS A 99 14.59 4.26 -6.23
C LYS A 99 15.24 3.08 -6.94
N ALA A 100 15.98 2.25 -6.21
CA ALA A 100 16.62 1.06 -6.77
C ALA A 100 15.58 0.06 -7.32
N ILE A 101 14.48 -0.14 -6.58
CA ILE A 101 13.35 -0.99 -7.02
C ILE A 101 12.70 -0.41 -8.28
N ALA A 102 12.40 0.89 -8.30
CA ALA A 102 11.78 1.55 -9.44
C ALA A 102 12.63 1.44 -10.72
N GLN A 103 13.94 1.67 -10.62
CA GLN A 103 14.87 1.52 -11.75
C GLN A 103 14.91 0.07 -12.25
N THR A 104 14.90 -0.90 -11.33
CA THR A 104 14.88 -2.32 -11.67
C THR A 104 13.59 -2.71 -12.38
N ASN A 105 12.43 -2.32 -11.83
CA ASN A 105 11.12 -2.59 -12.45
C ASN A 105 11.02 -1.97 -13.84
N ARG A 106 11.46 -0.72 -14.01
CA ARG A 106 11.47 -0.05 -15.32
C ARG A 106 12.36 -0.77 -16.33
N LYS A 107 13.52 -1.30 -15.90
CA LYS A 107 14.41 -2.08 -16.77
C LYS A 107 13.80 -3.43 -17.16
N LEU A 108 13.05 -4.07 -16.26
CA LEU A 108 12.44 -5.39 -16.46
C LEU A 108 11.17 -5.34 -17.32
N SER A 109 10.27 -4.38 -17.07
CA SER A 109 8.94 -4.37 -17.69
C SER A 109 8.53 -3.02 -18.28
N GLY A 110 9.39 -2.00 -18.22
CA GLY A 110 9.07 -0.65 -18.69
C GLY A 110 8.08 0.14 -17.81
N ILE A 111 7.63 -0.43 -16.69
CA ILE A 111 6.63 0.22 -15.83
C ILE A 111 7.20 1.43 -15.09
N GLU A 112 6.44 2.52 -15.03
CA GLU A 112 6.88 3.74 -14.37
C GLU A 112 6.44 3.75 -12.90
N THR A 113 7.31 4.23 -12.00
CA THR A 113 6.98 4.38 -10.57
C THR A 113 6.73 5.85 -10.24
N VAL A 114 5.57 6.15 -9.66
CA VAL A 114 5.21 7.46 -9.16
C VAL A 114 5.38 7.49 -7.64
N PHE A 115 6.21 8.42 -7.17
CA PHE A 115 6.44 8.65 -5.75
C PHE A 115 5.65 9.84 -5.24
N LEU A 116 4.97 9.67 -4.11
CA LEU A 116 4.39 10.76 -3.33
C LEU A 116 5.06 10.83 -1.96
N LEU A 117 5.53 12.01 -1.57
CA LEU A 117 6.02 12.25 -0.21
C LEU A 117 4.85 12.18 0.76
N THR A 118 4.95 11.38 1.83
CA THR A 118 3.89 11.28 2.84
C THR A 118 3.72 12.60 3.59
N SER A 119 2.48 12.95 3.92
CA SER A 119 2.19 14.13 4.76
C SER A 119 2.90 14.03 6.11
N ALA A 120 3.40 15.15 6.64
CA ALA A 120 4.18 15.21 7.89
C ALA A 120 3.45 14.53 9.06
N ASP A 121 2.15 14.74 9.16
CA ASP A 121 1.28 14.18 10.22
C ASP A 121 1.16 12.65 10.21
N THR A 122 1.61 11.99 9.14
CA THR A 122 1.53 10.52 9.01
C THR A 122 2.87 9.87 8.66
N ALA A 123 3.92 10.65 8.40
CA ALA A 123 5.23 10.16 7.96
C ALA A 123 5.91 9.22 8.97
N PHE A 124 5.63 9.40 10.27
CA PHE A 124 6.17 8.55 11.33
C PHE A 124 5.45 7.19 11.46
N ILE A 125 4.31 7.01 10.78
CA ILE A 125 3.50 5.79 10.91
C ILE A 125 4.06 4.69 10.02
N SER A 126 4.30 3.52 10.60
CA SER A 126 4.61 2.29 9.86
C SER A 126 3.78 1.13 10.39
N SER A 127 3.41 0.17 9.52
CA SER A 127 2.72 -1.04 9.99
C SER A 127 3.55 -1.80 11.04
N SER A 128 4.88 -1.76 10.97
CA SER A 128 5.74 -2.35 11.99
C SER A 128 5.56 -1.72 13.37
N ILE A 129 5.55 -0.38 13.45
CA ILE A 129 5.31 0.36 14.70
C ILE A 129 3.88 0.08 15.21
N VAL A 130 2.88 0.13 14.32
CA VAL A 130 1.48 -0.15 14.68
C VAL A 130 1.32 -1.55 15.26
N ARG A 131 1.95 -2.56 14.64
CA ARG A 131 1.93 -3.94 15.14
C ARG A 131 2.61 -4.05 16.51
N ASP A 132 3.70 -3.33 16.72
CA ASP A 132 4.40 -3.37 18.00
C ASP A 132 3.55 -2.79 19.14
N VAL A 133 2.95 -1.62 18.91
CA VAL A 133 2.00 -0.99 19.85
C VAL A 133 0.83 -1.93 20.15
N PHE A 134 0.23 -2.52 19.11
CA PHE A 134 -0.91 -3.44 19.27
C PHE A 134 -0.56 -4.68 20.09
N ARG A 135 0.61 -5.31 19.87
CA ARG A 135 1.04 -6.51 20.61
C ARG A 135 1.20 -6.26 22.11
N HIS A 136 1.53 -5.03 22.48
CA HIS A 136 1.75 -4.64 23.87
C HIS A 136 0.52 -3.95 24.50
N GLY A 137 -0.65 -4.06 23.87
CA GLY A 137 -1.92 -3.54 24.39
C GLY A 137 -2.08 -2.02 24.30
N GLY A 138 -1.24 -1.35 23.48
CA GLY A 138 -1.38 0.08 23.24
C GLY A 138 -2.52 0.42 22.26
N ASP A 139 -3.05 1.63 22.38
CA ASP A 139 -4.10 2.14 21.49
C ASP A 139 -3.54 2.50 20.10
N ILE A 140 -4.02 1.81 19.06
CA ILE A 140 -3.63 2.05 17.67
C ILE A 140 -4.61 2.93 16.88
N THR A 141 -5.74 3.34 17.47
CA THR A 141 -6.83 4.06 16.77
C THR A 141 -6.36 5.35 16.10
N LYS A 142 -5.28 5.95 16.61
CA LYS A 142 -4.65 7.16 16.07
C LYS A 142 -3.77 6.92 14.84
N PHE A 143 -3.49 5.66 14.49
CA PHE A 143 -2.53 5.30 13.43
C PHE A 143 -3.13 4.50 12.28
N VAL A 144 -4.37 4.02 12.43
CA VAL A 144 -5.06 3.15 11.47
C VAL A 144 -6.47 3.67 11.17
N PRO A 145 -7.03 3.38 9.98
CA PRO A 145 -8.43 3.70 9.71
C PRO A 145 -9.38 2.90 10.61
N LYS A 146 -10.60 3.40 10.79
CA LYS A 146 -11.66 2.74 11.59
C LYS A 146 -11.98 1.32 11.14
N SER A 147 -11.70 0.96 9.88
CA SER A 147 -11.87 -0.41 9.37
C SER A 147 -10.91 -1.42 10.01
N VAL A 148 -9.78 -0.97 10.56
CA VAL A 148 -8.82 -1.80 11.29
C VAL A 148 -9.13 -1.82 12.78
N SER A 149 -9.49 -0.67 13.36
CA SER A 149 -9.66 -0.52 14.81
C SER A 149 -10.95 -1.11 15.40
N LYS A 150 -11.87 -1.61 14.57
CA LYS A 150 -13.12 -2.27 14.99
C LYS A 150 -12.93 -3.76 15.33
N LYS A 151 -11.68 -4.21 15.41
CA LYS A 151 -11.28 -5.56 15.77
C LYS A 151 -10.55 -5.53 17.10
#